data_AF-A0A354YE63-F1
#
_entry.id   AF-A0A354YE63-F1
#
_cell.length_a   1.000
_cell.length_b   1.000
_cell.length_c   1.000
_cell.angle_alpha   90.00
_cell.angle_beta   90.00
_cell.angle_gamma   90.00
#
_symmetry.space_group_name_H-M   'P 1'
#
loop_
_entity.id
_entity.type
_entity.pdbx_description
1 polymer ?
#
loop_
_entity_poly.entity_id
_entity_poly.type
_entity_poly.pdbx_seq_one_letter_code
_entity_poly.pdbx_strand_id
1 'polypeptide(L)'
;MNAPPLIPSETAAAPDMARLHAVFVALRDSLSRRIVGQAALVERLLIALLADGHLLVEGAPGLAKTTAIRALAARLEADFARVQFTPDLLPADLTGTEIWRPQEGRFEFVPGPIFHPILLADEINRAPAKVQSALLEAMGERQVTVGRHTYALPDLFLVMATQNPIEQEGTFPLPEAQLDRFLMHVRVGYPEAEAEAEILRLARESARNVLDKAEHVQDRIPLQDVYAARSAVLSLHVAPQLERYLIELVLASRDARRYDAALARRIAW
;
A
#
# COMPACT_ATOMS: atom_id res chain seq x y z
N MET A 1 -39.42 -20.29 -35.41
CA MET A 1 -39.71 -19.57 -34.17
C MET A 1 -38.39 -19.36 -33.44
N ASN A 2 -37.70 -18.26 -33.76
CA ASN A 2 -36.44 -17.91 -33.11
C ASN A 2 -36.77 -16.91 -32.01
N ALA A 3 -36.75 -17.36 -30.76
CA ALA A 3 -36.77 -16.45 -29.63
C ALA A 3 -35.43 -15.68 -29.60
N PRO A 4 -35.44 -14.35 -29.44
CA PRO A 4 -34.21 -13.59 -29.25
C PRO A 4 -33.57 -13.97 -27.91
N PRO A 5 -32.23 -13.88 -27.80
CA PRO A 5 -31.53 -14.17 -26.56
C PRO A 5 -31.92 -13.14 -25.48
N LEU A 6 -32.19 -13.64 -24.27
CA LEU A 6 -32.44 -12.83 -23.09
C LEU A 6 -31.16 -12.05 -22.76
N ILE A 7 -31.18 -10.74 -22.98
CA ILE A 7 -30.18 -9.83 -22.41
C ILE A 7 -30.45 -9.80 -20.91
N PRO A 8 -29.49 -10.12 -20.03
CA PRO A 8 -29.65 -9.88 -18.60
C PRO A 8 -29.75 -8.37 -18.39
N SER A 9 -30.97 -7.90 -18.11
CA SER A 9 -31.20 -6.56 -17.58
C SER A 9 -30.91 -6.58 -16.08
N GLU A 10 -29.64 -6.71 -15.70
CA GLU A 10 -29.17 -6.34 -14.38
C GLU A 10 -28.56 -4.95 -14.47
N THR A 11 -29.40 -3.95 -14.24
CA THR A 11 -28.95 -2.65 -13.76
C THR A 11 -28.30 -2.92 -12.40
N ALA A 12 -26.98 -3.18 -12.37
CA ALA A 12 -26.22 -3.18 -11.13
C ALA A 12 -26.51 -1.83 -10.46
N ALA A 13 -27.22 -1.85 -9.32
CA ALA A 13 -27.56 -0.65 -8.59
C ALA A 13 -26.26 0.12 -8.35
N ALA A 14 -26.22 1.39 -8.75
CA ALA A 14 -25.06 2.23 -8.51
C ALA A 14 -24.66 2.09 -7.03
N PRO A 15 -23.38 1.81 -6.72
CA PRO A 15 -22.97 1.57 -5.35
C PRO A 15 -23.42 2.74 -4.49
N ASP A 16 -24.05 2.44 -3.35
CA ASP A 16 -24.51 3.47 -2.40
C ASP A 16 -23.29 4.24 -1.88
N MET A 17 -23.03 5.37 -2.53
CA MET A 17 -21.88 6.24 -2.24
C MET A 17 -21.92 6.74 -0.81
N ALA A 18 -23.12 7.00 -0.25
CA ALA A 18 -23.26 7.45 1.13
C ALA A 18 -22.86 6.34 2.10
N ARG A 19 -23.29 5.10 1.83
CA ARG A 19 -22.85 3.92 2.60
C ARG A 19 -21.34 3.71 2.50
N LEU A 20 -20.78 3.69 1.30
CA LEU A 20 -19.33 3.49 1.10
C LEU A 20 -18.52 4.58 1.79
N HIS A 21 -18.93 5.84 1.65
CA HIS A 21 -18.30 6.96 2.35
C HIS A 21 -18.33 6.77 3.87
N ALA A 22 -19.47 6.40 4.44
CA ALA A 22 -19.59 6.12 5.87
C ALA A 22 -18.68 4.98 6.34
N VAL A 23 -18.56 3.91 5.55
CA VAL A 23 -17.65 2.78 5.83
C VAL A 23 -16.20 3.24 5.90
N PHE A 24 -15.73 4.01 4.91
CA PHE A 24 -14.34 4.47 4.88
C PHE A 24 -14.04 5.58 5.90
N VAL A 25 -15.03 6.41 6.26
CA VAL A 25 -14.93 7.34 7.39
C VAL A 25 -14.79 6.57 8.71
N ALA A 26 -15.61 5.56 8.94
CA ALA A 26 -15.51 4.71 10.13
C ALA A 26 -14.17 3.97 10.19
N LEU A 27 -13.66 3.51 9.04
CA LEU A 27 -12.32 2.92 8.93
C LEU A 27 -11.24 3.92 9.34
N ARG A 28 -11.23 5.12 8.75
CA ARG A 28 -10.29 6.20 9.11
C ARG A 28 -10.32 6.49 10.60
N ASP A 29 -11.49 6.69 11.17
CA ASP A 29 -11.64 7.05 12.58
C ASP A 29 -11.18 5.90 13.50
N SER A 30 -11.44 4.65 13.11
CA SER A 30 -10.93 3.48 13.81
C SER A 30 -9.41 3.38 13.77
N LEU A 31 -8.78 3.69 12.64
CA LEU A 31 -7.33 3.69 12.49
C LEU A 31 -6.69 4.82 13.29
N SER A 32 -7.24 6.04 13.21
CA SER A 32 -6.74 7.21 13.93
C SER A 32 -6.81 7.05 15.46
N ARG A 33 -7.79 6.31 15.99
CA ARG A 33 -7.83 5.95 17.42
C ARG A 33 -6.67 5.06 17.85
N ARG A 34 -6.17 4.20 16.96
CA ARG A 34 -5.11 3.23 17.26
C ARG A 34 -3.71 3.74 16.94
N ILE A 35 -3.60 4.68 16.00
CA ILE A 35 -2.33 5.18 15.46
C ILE A 35 -2.21 6.66 15.82
N VAL A 36 -1.75 6.92 17.03
CA VAL A 36 -1.72 8.26 17.60
C VAL A 36 -0.52 9.06 17.10
N GLY A 37 -0.74 10.36 16.86
CA GLY A 37 0.28 11.27 16.34
C GLY A 37 0.60 11.09 14.86
N GLN A 38 -0.12 10.21 14.14
CA GLN A 38 0.18 9.86 12.74
C GLN A 38 -1.06 9.91 11.82
N ALA A 39 -1.95 10.88 12.04
CA ALA A 39 -3.18 11.05 11.24
C ALA A 39 -2.88 11.13 9.73
N ALA A 40 -1.82 11.84 9.38
CA ALA A 40 -1.43 12.01 7.99
C ALA A 40 -0.91 10.71 7.34
N LEU A 41 -0.38 9.75 8.11
CA LEU A 41 -0.04 8.42 7.59
C LEU A 41 -1.31 7.61 7.30
N VAL A 42 -2.30 7.68 8.20
CA VAL A 42 -3.60 7.01 8.03
C VAL A 42 -4.31 7.49 6.77
N GLU A 43 -4.39 8.80 6.57
CA GLU A 43 -5.01 9.38 5.37
C GLU A 43 -4.32 8.90 4.09
N ARG A 44 -2.99 8.90 4.05
CA ARG A 44 -2.23 8.46 2.88
C ARG A 44 -2.39 6.96 2.62
N LEU A 45 -2.49 6.13 3.65
CA LEU A 45 -2.80 4.70 3.49
C LEU A 45 -4.16 4.48 2.83
N LEU A 46 -5.18 5.24 3.25
CA LEU A 46 -6.52 5.16 2.65
C LEU A 46 -6.53 5.67 1.20
N ILE A 47 -5.84 6.78 0.94
CA ILE A 47 -5.68 7.32 -0.43
C ILE A 47 -5.03 6.25 -1.33
N ALA A 48 -3.93 5.64 -0.91
CA ALA A 48 -3.25 4.63 -1.72
C ALA A 48 -4.11 3.37 -1.93
N LEU A 49 -4.84 2.93 -0.90
CA LEU A 49 -5.79 1.83 -1.01
C LEU A 49 -6.86 2.12 -2.08
N LEU A 50 -7.43 3.32 -2.07
CA LEU A 50 -8.52 3.73 -2.97
C LEU A 50 -8.05 4.17 -4.37
N ALA A 51 -6.80 4.60 -4.50
CA ALA A 51 -6.18 4.99 -5.76
C ALA A 51 -5.39 3.85 -6.42
N ASP A 52 -5.39 2.66 -5.81
CA ASP A 52 -4.61 1.51 -6.25
C ASP A 52 -3.10 1.78 -6.40
N GLY A 53 -2.56 2.57 -5.47
CA GLY A 53 -1.15 2.94 -5.43
C GLY A 53 -0.40 2.30 -4.26
N HIS A 54 0.93 2.38 -4.33
CA HIS A 54 1.83 1.92 -3.27
C HIS A 54 2.42 3.10 -2.49
N LEU A 55 2.84 2.88 -1.23
CA LEU A 55 3.48 3.91 -0.41
C LEU A 55 4.92 3.55 -0.09
N LEU A 56 5.79 4.57 -0.15
CA LEU A 56 7.09 4.55 0.48
C LEU A 56 7.03 5.41 1.74
N VAL A 57 7.43 4.84 2.89
CA VAL A 57 7.35 5.51 4.19
C VAL A 57 8.73 5.60 4.82
N GLU A 58 9.27 6.81 4.84
CA GLU A 58 10.54 7.13 5.48
C GLU A 58 10.28 7.61 6.91
N GLY A 59 11.02 7.09 7.88
CA GLY A 59 10.98 7.61 9.24
C GLY A 59 11.77 6.76 10.22
N ALA A 60 11.95 7.25 11.44
CA ALA A 60 12.64 6.52 12.49
C ALA A 60 11.93 5.21 12.87
N PRO A 61 12.64 4.22 13.44
CA PRO A 61 12.02 3.03 14.02
C PRO A 61 11.06 3.41 15.15
N GLY A 62 10.03 2.59 15.36
CA GLY A 62 9.05 2.77 16.45
C GLY A 62 7.90 3.75 16.17
N LEU A 63 7.84 4.42 15.01
CA LEU A 63 6.79 5.40 14.67
C LEU A 63 5.46 4.78 14.18
N ALA A 64 5.05 3.66 14.76
CA ALA A 64 3.78 2.95 14.47
C ALA A 64 3.50 2.61 12.98
N LYS A 65 4.49 2.70 12.07
CA LYS A 65 4.36 2.38 10.63
C LYS A 65 3.83 0.97 10.40
N THR A 66 4.48 -0.02 11.01
CA THR A 66 4.06 -1.43 10.97
C THR A 66 2.68 -1.65 11.58
N THR A 67 2.37 -0.93 12.66
CA THR A 67 1.06 -0.98 13.32
C THR A 67 -0.03 -0.43 12.40
N ALA A 68 0.26 0.62 11.63
CA ALA A 68 -0.71 1.28 10.77
C ALA A 68 -1.23 0.38 9.65
N ILE A 69 -0.32 -0.21 8.86
CA ILE A 69 -0.72 -1.13 7.79
C ILE A 69 -1.34 -2.42 8.33
N ARG A 70 -0.86 -2.95 9.47
CA ARG A 70 -1.46 -4.13 10.10
C ARG A 70 -2.88 -3.84 10.57
N ALA A 71 -3.10 -2.66 11.15
CA ALA A 71 -4.44 -2.24 11.59
C ALA A 71 -5.37 -2.04 10.39
N LEU A 72 -4.88 -1.50 9.28
CA LEU A 72 -5.65 -1.42 8.02
C LEU A 72 -6.02 -2.82 7.53
N ALA A 73 -5.04 -3.72 7.40
CA ALA A 73 -5.29 -5.07 6.91
C ALA A 73 -6.28 -5.86 7.78
N ALA A 74 -6.20 -5.71 9.11
CA ALA A 74 -7.13 -6.36 10.04
C ALA A 74 -8.60 -5.90 9.88
N ARG A 75 -8.82 -4.74 9.24
CA ARG A 75 -10.16 -4.19 8.94
C ARG A 75 -10.67 -4.56 7.55
N LEU A 76 -9.86 -5.22 6.72
CA LEU A 76 -10.23 -5.65 5.38
C LEU A 76 -10.36 -7.18 5.35
N GLU A 77 -11.22 -7.71 4.48
CA GLU A 77 -11.26 -9.14 4.16
C GLU A 77 -10.09 -9.52 3.23
N ALA A 78 -8.87 -9.23 3.68
CA ALA A 78 -7.65 -9.35 2.90
C ALA A 78 -6.55 -10.02 3.71
N ASP A 79 -5.78 -10.89 3.07
CA ASP A 79 -4.59 -11.46 3.69
C ASP A 79 -3.45 -10.42 3.75
N PHE A 80 -2.63 -10.57 4.79
CA PHE A 80 -1.52 -9.66 5.09
C PHE A 80 -0.21 -10.44 5.18
N ALA A 81 0.81 -9.96 4.48
CA ALA A 81 2.18 -10.40 4.66
C ALA A 81 3.08 -9.27 5.14
N ARG A 82 4.07 -9.64 5.95
CA ARG A 82 5.19 -8.78 6.31
C ARG A 82 6.47 -9.45 5.87
N VAL A 83 7.31 -8.71 5.16
CA VAL A 83 8.66 -9.13 4.79
C VAL A 83 9.64 -8.13 5.34
N GLN A 84 10.63 -8.62 6.08
CA GLN A 84 11.77 -7.84 6.50
C GLN A 84 12.82 -7.93 5.40
N PHE A 85 13.22 -6.80 4.84
CA PHE A 85 14.28 -6.77 3.85
C PHE A 85 15.63 -6.83 4.57
N THR A 86 16.43 -7.82 4.18
CA THR A 86 17.75 -8.09 4.75
C THR A 86 18.77 -8.28 3.63
N PRO A 87 20.08 -8.11 3.91
CA PRO A 87 21.12 -8.24 2.88
C PRO A 87 21.21 -9.62 2.21
N ASP A 88 20.73 -10.66 2.90
CA ASP A 88 20.72 -12.06 2.48
C ASP A 88 19.43 -12.50 1.78
N LEU A 89 18.40 -11.64 1.75
CA LEU A 89 17.13 -11.94 1.10
C LEU A 89 17.32 -12.21 -0.39
N LEU A 90 16.68 -13.24 -0.93
CA LEU A 90 16.73 -13.56 -2.35
C LEU A 90 15.42 -13.14 -3.06
N PRO A 91 15.45 -12.84 -4.37
CA PRO A 91 14.23 -12.55 -5.13
C PRO A 91 13.18 -13.68 -5.05
N ALA A 92 13.62 -14.94 -4.97
CA ALA A 92 12.73 -16.10 -4.83
C ALA A 92 11.99 -16.12 -3.48
N ASP A 93 12.56 -15.54 -2.41
CA ASP A 93 11.89 -15.45 -1.12
C ASP A 93 10.71 -14.47 -1.13
N LEU A 94 10.69 -13.53 -2.09
CA LEU A 94 9.58 -12.60 -2.34
C LEU A 94 8.58 -13.17 -3.33
N THR A 95 9.09 -13.65 -4.47
CA THR A 95 8.28 -14.07 -5.63
C THR A 95 7.76 -15.50 -5.54
N GLY A 96 8.32 -16.32 -4.67
CA GLY A 96 8.00 -17.74 -4.57
C GLY A 96 9.01 -18.61 -5.32
N THR A 97 8.85 -19.92 -5.14
CA THR A 97 9.80 -20.92 -5.66
C THR A 97 9.06 -22.18 -6.13
N GLU A 98 9.65 -22.91 -7.06
CA GLU A 98 9.17 -24.22 -7.48
C GLU A 98 9.85 -25.30 -6.61
N ILE A 99 9.04 -26.06 -5.87
CA ILE A 99 9.51 -27.20 -5.08
C ILE A 99 9.22 -28.50 -5.81
N TRP A 100 10.18 -29.41 -5.83
CA TRP A 100 9.97 -30.76 -6.34
C TRP A 100 9.13 -31.56 -5.33
N ARG A 101 8.00 -32.14 -5.76
CA ARG A 101 7.18 -33.07 -4.97
C ARG A 101 7.43 -34.51 -5.44
N PRO A 102 8.31 -35.28 -4.78
CA PRO A 102 8.67 -36.62 -5.23
C PRO A 102 7.49 -37.58 -5.30
N GLN A 103 6.50 -37.41 -4.42
CA GLN A 103 5.30 -38.25 -4.39
C GLN A 103 4.43 -38.08 -5.65
N GLU A 104 4.48 -36.92 -6.29
CA GLU A 104 3.65 -36.56 -7.43
C GLU A 104 4.44 -36.48 -8.74
N GLY A 105 5.77 -36.56 -8.67
CA GLY A 105 6.66 -36.47 -9.83
C GLY A 105 6.56 -35.14 -10.57
N ARG A 106 6.20 -34.04 -9.89
CA ARG A 106 6.04 -32.71 -10.47
C ARG A 106 6.67 -31.61 -9.61
N PHE A 107 6.97 -30.50 -10.26
CA PHE A 107 7.26 -29.24 -9.59
C PHE A 107 5.94 -28.56 -9.18
N GLU A 108 5.85 -28.11 -7.94
CA GLU A 108 4.75 -27.33 -7.40
C GLU A 108 5.23 -25.93 -7.07
N PHE A 109 4.49 -24.92 -7.52
CA PHE A 109 4.78 -23.54 -7.18
C PHE A 109 4.30 -23.21 -5.76
N VAL A 110 5.22 -22.72 -4.94
CA VAL A 110 4.91 -22.18 -3.62
C VAL A 110 4.95 -20.65 -3.71
N PRO A 111 3.79 -19.97 -3.60
CA PRO A 111 3.72 -18.52 -3.74
C PRO A 111 4.48 -17.84 -2.61
N GLY A 112 5.22 -16.79 -2.97
CA GLY A 112 5.90 -15.92 -2.01
C GLY A 112 4.95 -14.90 -1.36
N PRO A 113 5.47 -14.08 -0.44
CA PRO A 113 4.69 -13.08 0.28
C PRO A 113 4.04 -12.01 -0.62
N ILE A 114 4.55 -11.75 -1.82
CA ILE A 114 3.94 -10.76 -2.73
C ILE A 114 2.54 -11.14 -3.22
N PHE A 115 2.14 -12.41 -3.09
CA PHE A 115 0.79 -12.86 -3.43
C PHE A 115 -0.25 -12.52 -2.36
N HIS A 116 0.14 -11.80 -1.30
CA HIS A 116 -0.81 -11.30 -0.31
C HIS A 116 -1.35 -9.94 -0.76
N PRO A 117 -2.67 -9.68 -0.64
CA PRO A 117 -3.24 -8.42 -1.06
C PRO A 117 -2.67 -7.18 -0.38
N ILE A 118 -2.16 -7.33 0.84
CA ILE A 118 -1.53 -6.26 1.59
C ILE A 118 -0.16 -6.72 2.06
N LEU A 119 0.88 -6.00 1.60
CA LEU A 119 2.27 -6.32 1.88
C LEU A 119 2.96 -5.15 2.59
N LEU A 120 3.57 -5.45 3.74
CA LEU A 120 4.56 -4.58 4.36
C LEU A 120 5.97 -5.04 3.98
N ALA A 121 6.69 -4.20 3.24
CA ALA A 121 8.11 -4.38 2.92
C ALA A 121 8.96 -3.51 3.86
N ASP A 122 9.38 -4.08 4.98
CA ASP A 122 10.11 -3.35 6.02
C ASP A 122 11.59 -3.18 5.63
N GLU A 123 12.11 -1.96 5.72
CA GLU A 123 13.51 -1.60 5.46
C GLU A 123 13.98 -2.00 4.06
N ILE A 124 13.21 -1.64 3.02
CA ILE A 124 13.48 -2.00 1.61
C ILE A 124 14.90 -1.62 1.17
N ASN A 125 15.48 -0.57 1.76
CA ASN A 125 16.85 -0.12 1.52
C ASN A 125 17.93 -1.05 2.09
N ARG A 126 17.61 -2.12 2.83
CA ARG A 126 18.61 -3.08 3.34
C ARG A 126 18.85 -4.27 2.42
N ALA A 127 17.95 -4.54 1.48
CA ALA A 127 18.13 -5.63 0.53
C ALA A 127 18.92 -5.18 -0.71
N PRO A 128 19.63 -6.09 -1.39
CA PRO A 128 20.31 -5.80 -2.65
C PRO A 128 19.35 -5.30 -3.73
N ALA A 129 19.88 -4.52 -4.69
CA ALA A 129 19.11 -3.94 -5.79
C ALA A 129 18.30 -4.98 -6.61
N LYS A 130 18.76 -6.23 -6.71
CA LYS A 130 18.03 -7.31 -7.40
C LYS A 130 16.70 -7.67 -6.69
N VAL A 131 16.71 -7.67 -5.36
CA VAL A 131 15.54 -7.98 -4.53
C VAL A 131 14.54 -6.82 -4.58
N GLN A 132 15.06 -5.59 -4.47
CA GLN A 132 14.26 -4.38 -4.65
C GLN A 132 13.59 -4.36 -6.03
N SER A 133 14.35 -4.67 -7.08
CA SER A 133 13.83 -4.72 -8.45
C SER A 133 12.72 -5.76 -8.61
N ALA A 134 12.85 -6.94 -8.00
CA ALA A 134 11.82 -7.98 -8.06
C ALA A 134 10.48 -7.52 -7.44
N LEU A 135 10.52 -6.83 -6.30
CA LEU A 135 9.31 -6.25 -5.70
C LEU A 135 8.71 -5.15 -6.59
N LEU A 136 9.55 -4.26 -7.12
CA LEU A 136 9.12 -3.12 -7.93
C LEU A 136 8.59 -3.52 -9.30
N GLU A 137 9.13 -4.58 -9.89
CA GLU A 137 8.60 -5.20 -11.11
C GLU A 137 7.22 -5.79 -10.82
N ALA A 138 7.06 -6.54 -9.72
CA ALA A 138 5.77 -7.07 -9.30
C ALA A 138 4.72 -5.96 -9.08
N MET A 139 5.12 -4.83 -8.49
CA MET A 139 4.26 -3.64 -8.32
C MET A 139 3.82 -3.02 -9.66
N GLY A 140 4.74 -2.87 -10.61
CA GLY A 140 4.45 -2.24 -11.90
C GLY A 140 3.67 -3.14 -12.85
N GLU A 141 4.06 -4.41 -12.94
CA GLU A 141 3.52 -5.36 -13.93
C GLU A 141 2.31 -6.15 -13.40
N ARG A 142 2.04 -6.10 -12.08
CA ARG A 142 0.96 -6.86 -11.41
C ARG A 142 1.01 -8.37 -11.64
N GLN A 143 2.19 -8.89 -11.96
CA GLN A 143 2.45 -10.32 -12.18
C GLN A 143 3.91 -10.62 -11.89
N VAL A 144 4.21 -11.90 -11.67
CA VAL A 144 5.60 -12.38 -11.58
C VAL A 144 5.80 -13.63 -12.42
N THR A 145 6.99 -13.77 -12.99
CA THR A 145 7.37 -14.98 -13.73
C THR A 145 8.36 -15.79 -12.91
N VAL A 146 7.98 -17.02 -12.58
CA VAL A 146 8.84 -17.97 -11.86
C VAL A 146 9.00 -19.22 -12.73
N GLY A 147 10.25 -19.58 -13.02
CA GLY A 147 10.56 -20.65 -13.96
C GLY A 147 10.08 -20.31 -15.37
N ARG A 148 9.05 -21.01 -15.84
CA ARG A 148 8.42 -20.79 -17.16
C ARG A 148 6.97 -20.33 -17.09
N HIS A 149 6.46 -20.08 -15.88
CA HIS A 149 5.08 -19.74 -15.63
C HIS A 149 4.96 -18.32 -15.09
N THR A 150 4.00 -17.57 -15.63
CA THR A 150 3.64 -16.24 -15.16
C THR A 150 2.40 -16.35 -14.28
N TYR A 151 2.47 -15.75 -13.10
CA TYR A 151 1.42 -15.77 -12.09
C TYR A 151 0.96 -14.34 -11.86
N ALA A 152 -0.34 -14.09 -12.02
CA ALA A 152 -0.95 -12.80 -11.70
C ALA A 152 -0.97 -12.58 -10.18
N LEU A 153 -0.76 -11.33 -9.77
CA LEU A 153 -0.97 -10.93 -8.37
C LEU A 153 -2.47 -10.72 -8.10
N PRO A 154 -2.89 -10.70 -6.82
CA PRO A 154 -4.28 -10.40 -6.49
C PRO A 154 -4.72 -9.01 -6.96
N ASP A 155 -6.00 -8.88 -7.33
CA ASP A 155 -6.58 -7.62 -7.82
C ASP A 155 -6.44 -6.46 -6.81
N LEU A 156 -6.55 -6.78 -5.51
CA LEU A 156 -6.09 -5.88 -4.46
C LEU A 156 -4.64 -6.22 -4.19
N PHE A 157 -3.71 -5.32 -4.54
CA PHE A 157 -2.31 -5.47 -4.14
C PHE A 157 -1.76 -4.10 -3.72
N LEU A 158 -1.65 -3.91 -2.40
CA LEU A 158 -1.16 -2.70 -1.75
C LEU A 158 0.18 -3.02 -1.08
N VAL A 159 1.20 -2.23 -1.41
CA VAL A 159 2.54 -2.35 -0.82
C VAL A 159 2.82 -1.07 -0.04
N MET A 160 3.18 -1.22 1.24
CA MET A 160 3.82 -0.17 2.01
C MET A 160 5.26 -0.59 2.25
N ALA A 161 6.19 0.10 1.61
CA ALA A 161 7.62 -0.07 1.85
C ALA A 161 8.08 0.93 2.91
N THR A 162 8.94 0.51 3.84
CA THR A 162 9.55 1.43 4.82
C THR A 162 11.04 1.59 4.53
N GLN A 163 11.56 2.77 4.83
CA GLN A 163 12.99 3.05 4.81
C GLN A 163 13.41 3.76 6.08
N ASN A 164 14.59 3.39 6.58
CA ASN A 164 15.22 4.07 7.71
C ASN A 164 16.33 5.01 7.18
N PRO A 165 16.19 6.33 7.33
CA PRO A 165 17.16 7.29 6.77
C PRO A 165 18.47 7.35 7.56
N ILE A 166 18.54 6.79 8.77
CA ILE A 166 19.70 6.93 9.67
C ILE A 166 20.74 5.82 9.46
N GLU A 167 20.37 4.73 8.81
CA GLU A 167 21.20 3.52 8.71
C GLU A 167 22.23 3.64 7.57
N GLN A 168 23.50 3.89 7.93
CA GLN A 168 24.58 4.17 6.96
C GLN A 168 25.36 2.92 6.52
N GLU A 169 25.28 1.81 7.26
CA GLU A 169 25.98 0.57 6.90
C GLU A 169 25.03 -0.42 6.23
N GLY A 170 25.44 -0.94 5.06
CA GLY A 170 24.71 -2.00 4.38
C GLY A 170 23.38 -1.58 3.76
N THR A 171 23.20 -0.29 3.45
CA THR A 171 22.00 0.22 2.77
C THR A 171 22.25 0.48 1.29
N PHE A 172 21.25 0.11 0.48
CA PHE A 172 21.15 0.30 -0.95
C PHE A 172 19.98 1.27 -1.21
N PRO A 173 20.28 2.57 -1.46
CA PRO A 173 19.22 3.54 -1.73
C PRO A 173 18.45 3.15 -2.99
N LEU A 174 17.14 3.39 -2.99
CA LEU A 174 16.33 3.21 -4.19
C LEU A 174 16.73 4.29 -5.22
N PRO A 175 17.12 3.90 -6.44
CA PRO A 175 17.27 4.83 -7.55
C PRO A 175 15.98 5.65 -7.78
N GLU A 176 16.10 6.87 -8.29
CA GLU A 176 14.95 7.75 -8.52
C GLU A 176 13.90 7.11 -9.47
N ALA A 177 14.35 6.41 -10.51
CA ALA A 177 13.48 5.66 -11.42
C ALA A 177 12.68 4.53 -10.74
N GLN A 178 13.12 4.06 -9.57
CA GLN A 178 12.41 3.08 -8.76
C GLN A 178 11.40 3.73 -7.81
N LEU A 179 11.70 4.95 -7.34
CA LEU A 179 10.79 5.74 -6.49
C LEU A 179 9.48 6.09 -7.21
N ASP A 180 9.54 6.28 -8.53
CA ASP A 180 8.38 6.62 -9.37
C ASP A 180 7.24 5.57 -9.33
N ARG A 181 7.54 4.34 -8.91
CA ARG A 181 6.54 3.27 -8.74
C ARG A 181 5.69 3.41 -7.47
N PHE A 182 6.04 4.33 -6.58
CA PHE A 182 5.25 4.64 -5.40
C PHE A 182 4.38 5.86 -5.68
N LEU A 183 3.08 5.74 -5.39
CA LEU A 183 2.14 6.85 -5.53
C LEU A 183 2.49 8.01 -4.59
N MET A 184 3.00 7.69 -3.39
CA MET A 184 3.37 8.67 -2.39
C MET A 184 4.64 8.27 -1.65
N HIS A 185 5.53 9.25 -1.48
CA HIS A 185 6.62 9.21 -0.51
C HIS A 185 6.21 9.99 0.75
N VAL A 186 6.10 9.29 1.88
CA VAL A 186 5.60 9.80 3.15
C VAL A 186 6.72 9.86 4.17
N ARG A 187 7.05 11.07 4.64
CA ARG A 187 8.02 11.28 5.72
C ARG A 187 7.29 11.36 7.05
N VAL A 188 7.68 10.49 7.98
CA VAL A 188 7.06 10.34 9.30
C VAL A 188 8.04 10.81 10.37
N GLY A 189 7.67 11.88 11.07
CA GLY A 189 8.43 12.45 12.18
C GLY A 189 8.05 11.84 13.53
N TYR A 190 8.82 12.21 14.56
CA TYR A 190 8.50 11.87 15.94
C TYR A 190 7.18 12.52 16.38
N PRO A 191 6.34 11.80 17.14
CA PRO A 191 5.14 12.38 17.72
C PRO A 191 5.49 13.47 18.74
N GLU A 192 4.56 14.41 18.92
CA GLU A 192 4.63 15.40 20.01
C GLU A 192 4.48 14.71 21.38
N ALA A 193 4.93 15.36 22.45
CA ALA A 193 4.94 14.79 23.81
C ALA A 193 3.55 14.30 24.29
N GLU A 194 2.47 15.01 23.93
CA GLU A 194 1.10 14.59 24.25
C GLU A 194 0.72 13.29 23.53
N ALA A 195 1.12 13.16 22.27
CA ALA A 195 0.90 11.95 21.48
C ALA A 195 1.74 10.77 22.02
N GLU A 196 2.96 11.00 22.51
CA GLU A 196 3.76 9.96 23.17
C GLU A 196 3.11 9.42 24.44
N ALA A 197 2.56 10.30 25.29
CA ALA A 197 1.86 9.90 26.51
C ALA A 197 0.65 9.01 26.19
N GLU A 198 -0.10 9.37 25.13
CA GLU A 198 -1.24 8.59 24.66
C GLU A 198 -0.80 7.24 24.04
N ILE A 199 0.30 7.21 23.28
CA ILE A 199 0.88 5.95 22.76
C ILE A 199 1.22 5.00 23.91
N LEU A 200 1.83 5.51 24.99
CA LEU A 200 2.14 4.72 26.18
C LEU A 200 0.87 4.17 26.84
N ARG A 201 -0.19 4.97 26.92
CA ARG A 201 -1.49 4.53 27.45
C ARG A 201 -2.07 3.38 26.62
N LEU A 202 -2.16 3.56 25.30
CA LEU A 202 -2.69 2.55 24.37
C LEU A 202 -1.88 1.25 24.37
N ALA A 203 -0.55 1.34 24.47
CA ALA A 203 0.32 0.16 24.57
C ALA A 203 0.02 -0.65 25.84
N ARG A 204 -0.20 0.03 26.97
CA ARG A 204 -0.56 -0.62 28.25
C ARG A 204 -1.95 -1.26 28.20
N GLU A 205 -2.93 -0.58 27.60
CA GLU A 205 -4.28 -1.14 27.42
C GLU A 205 -4.27 -2.36 26.50
N SER A 206 -3.54 -2.29 25.38
CA SER A 206 -3.40 -3.41 24.45
C SER A 206 -2.76 -4.63 25.10
N ALA A 207 -1.72 -4.43 25.92
CA ALA A 207 -1.08 -5.51 26.66
C ALA A 207 -2.04 -6.18 27.68
N ARG A 208 -2.92 -5.40 28.32
CA ARG A 208 -3.95 -5.92 29.21
C ARG A 208 -5.00 -6.74 28.46
N ASN A 209 -5.51 -6.23 27.34
CA ASN A 209 -6.54 -6.92 26.56
C ASN A 209 -6.07 -8.28 26.01
N VAL A 210 -4.77 -8.42 25.68
CA VAL A 210 -4.18 -9.70 25.27
C VAL A 210 -4.16 -10.70 26.43
N LEU A 211 -3.86 -10.25 27.65
CA LEU A 211 -3.89 -11.09 28.86
C LEU A 211 -5.32 -11.56 29.18
N ASP A 212 -6.30 -10.70 28.93
CA ASP A 212 -7.72 -10.98 29.22
C ASP A 212 -8.42 -11.81 28.12
N LYS A 213 -7.71 -12.23 27.05
CA LYS A 213 -8.23 -13.01 25.90
C LYS A 213 -9.53 -12.46 25.32
N ALA A 214 -9.71 -11.14 25.32
CA ALA A 214 -10.88 -10.52 24.72
C ALA A 214 -10.75 -10.60 23.18
N GLU A 215 -11.41 -11.60 22.57
CA GLU A 215 -11.56 -11.66 21.11
C GLU A 215 -12.57 -10.59 20.67
N HIS A 216 -12.05 -9.44 20.24
CA HIS A 216 -12.87 -8.51 19.47
C HIS A 216 -12.92 -8.98 18.02
N VAL A 217 -14.04 -9.60 17.65
CA VAL A 217 -14.41 -9.76 16.23
C VAL A 217 -14.54 -8.34 15.67
N GLN A 218 -13.57 -7.94 14.86
CA GLN A 218 -13.63 -6.68 14.15
C GLN A 218 -14.40 -6.90 12.84
N ASP A 219 -15.48 -6.16 12.62
CA ASP A 219 -16.24 -6.21 11.36
C ASP A 219 -15.32 -5.88 10.18
N ARG A 220 -15.00 -6.87 9.36
CA ARG A 220 -14.12 -6.66 8.21
C ARG A 220 -14.91 -6.05 7.06
N ILE A 221 -14.27 -5.15 6.33
CA ILE A 221 -14.83 -4.55 5.12
C ILE A 221 -14.62 -5.55 3.98
N PRO A 222 -15.69 -5.99 3.31
CA PRO A 222 -15.59 -6.87 2.17
C PRO A 222 -14.76 -6.27 1.03
N LEU A 223 -14.00 -7.08 0.30
CA LEU A 223 -13.20 -6.59 -0.83
C LEU A 223 -14.05 -5.94 -1.92
N GLN A 224 -15.29 -6.42 -2.12
CA GLN A 224 -16.26 -5.80 -3.03
C GLN A 224 -16.53 -4.32 -2.70
N ASP A 225 -16.54 -3.95 -1.41
CA ASP A 225 -16.73 -2.55 -0.99
C ASP A 225 -15.48 -1.72 -1.31
N VAL A 226 -14.29 -2.30 -1.21
CA VAL A 226 -13.03 -1.66 -1.63
C VAL A 226 -13.03 -1.41 -3.13
N TYR A 227 -13.39 -2.41 -3.95
CA TYR A 227 -13.45 -2.25 -5.40
C TYR A 227 -14.54 -1.26 -5.83
N ALA A 228 -15.71 -1.30 -5.19
CA ALA A 228 -16.77 -0.33 -5.44
C ALA A 228 -16.34 1.09 -5.08
N ALA A 229 -15.61 1.27 -3.97
CA ALA A 229 -15.06 2.57 -3.58
C ALA A 229 -13.97 3.07 -4.56
N ARG A 230 -13.10 2.19 -5.06
CA ARG A 230 -12.13 2.53 -6.12
C ARG A 230 -12.84 3.02 -7.39
N SER A 231 -13.85 2.29 -7.84
CA SER A 231 -14.66 2.66 -9.02
C SER A 231 -15.38 4.00 -8.82
N ALA A 232 -15.93 4.22 -7.63
CA ALA A 232 -16.54 5.48 -7.22
C ALA A 232 -15.55 6.66 -7.29
N VAL A 233 -14.33 6.49 -6.79
CA VAL A 233 -13.28 7.51 -6.85
C VAL A 233 -12.89 7.84 -8.28
N LEU A 234 -12.74 6.83 -9.15
CA LEU A 234 -12.44 7.03 -10.58
C LEU A 234 -13.57 7.71 -11.35
N SER A 235 -14.81 7.61 -10.85
CA SER A 235 -15.99 8.22 -11.46
C SER A 235 -16.24 9.66 -10.98
N LEU A 236 -15.39 10.20 -10.10
CA LEU A 236 -15.52 11.57 -9.62
C LEU A 236 -15.32 12.56 -10.77
N HIS A 237 -16.23 13.52 -10.87
CA HIS A 237 -16.11 14.59 -11.86
C HIS A 237 -14.89 15.46 -11.55
N VAL A 238 -13.99 15.57 -12.52
CA VAL A 238 -12.90 16.54 -12.50
C VAL A 238 -13.25 17.67 -13.46
N ALA A 239 -13.35 18.89 -12.94
CA ALA A 239 -13.64 20.05 -13.77
C ALA A 239 -12.47 20.30 -14.75
N PRO A 240 -12.72 20.69 -16.02
CA PRO A 240 -11.64 20.90 -17.01
C PRO A 240 -10.57 21.91 -16.55
N GLN A 241 -10.95 22.89 -15.72
CA GLN A 241 -10.03 23.87 -15.13
C GLN A 241 -9.06 23.20 -14.15
N LEU A 242 -9.53 22.22 -13.37
CA LEU A 242 -8.71 21.47 -12.44
C LEU A 242 -7.77 20.52 -13.18
N GLU A 243 -8.24 19.83 -14.23
CA GLU A 243 -7.38 19.00 -15.09
C GLU A 243 -6.23 19.82 -15.68
N ARG A 244 -6.56 20.99 -16.24
CA ARG A 244 -5.54 21.90 -16.76
C ARG A 244 -4.58 22.33 -15.66
N TYR A 245 -5.08 22.71 -14.48
CA TYR A 245 -4.23 23.09 -13.36
C TYR A 245 -3.23 21.98 -12.96
N LEU A 246 -3.68 20.73 -12.88
CA LEU A 246 -2.82 19.59 -12.59
C LEU A 246 -1.72 19.40 -13.65
N ILE A 247 -2.08 19.53 -14.94
CA ILE A 247 -1.11 19.46 -16.04
C ILE A 247 -0.08 20.59 -15.94
N GLU A 248 -0.51 21.82 -15.66
CA GLU A 248 0.40 22.96 -15.51
C GLU A 248 1.39 22.76 -14.37
N LEU A 249 0.99 22.14 -13.25
CA LEU A 249 1.91 21.78 -12.16
C LEU A 249 2.99 20.79 -12.61
N VAL A 250 2.61 19.78 -13.40
CA VAL A 250 3.56 18.79 -13.95
C VAL A 250 4.49 19.43 -14.99
N LEU A 251 3.98 20.35 -15.83
CA LEU A 251 4.81 21.07 -16.79
C LEU A 251 5.77 22.03 -16.09
N ALA A 252 5.34 22.69 -15.01
CA ALA A 252 6.18 23.56 -14.20
C ALA A 252 7.34 22.82 -13.54
N SER A 253 7.17 21.56 -13.12
CA SER A 253 8.28 20.77 -12.57
C SER A 253 9.31 20.34 -13.64
N ARG A 254 8.91 20.27 -14.92
CA ARG A 254 9.80 19.96 -16.05
C ARG A 254 10.50 21.19 -16.62
N ASP A 255 9.80 22.32 -16.70
CA ASP A 255 10.31 23.59 -17.27
C ASP A 255 9.68 24.80 -16.57
N ALA A 256 10.12 25.09 -15.35
CA ALA A 256 9.61 26.22 -14.55
C ALA A 256 9.87 27.60 -15.16
N ARG A 257 10.77 27.73 -16.15
CA ARG A 257 11.11 29.02 -16.80
C ARG A 257 9.90 29.68 -17.44
N ARG A 258 8.89 28.90 -17.83
CA ARG A 258 7.64 29.37 -18.42
C ARG A 258 6.76 30.14 -17.41
N TYR A 259 6.98 29.92 -16.12
CA TYR A 259 6.16 30.46 -15.04
C TYR A 259 6.93 31.48 -14.21
N ASP A 260 8.15 31.13 -13.76
CA ASP A 260 8.96 32.00 -12.92
C ASP A 260 10.46 31.64 -12.99
N ALA A 261 11.31 32.64 -13.23
CA ALA A 261 12.75 32.44 -13.38
C ALA A 261 13.46 32.11 -12.05
N ALA A 262 12.93 32.54 -10.90
CA ALA A 262 13.48 32.19 -9.59
C ALA A 262 13.11 30.75 -9.20
N LEU A 263 11.90 30.30 -9.52
CA LEU A 263 11.47 28.91 -9.37
C LEU A 263 12.35 27.99 -10.22
N ALA A 264 12.61 28.36 -11.49
CA ALA A 264 13.49 27.59 -12.37
C ALA A 264 14.90 27.38 -11.78
N ARG A 265 15.44 28.35 -11.03
CA ARG A 265 16.72 28.20 -10.34
C ARG A 265 16.64 27.28 -9.13
N ARG A 266 15.50 27.20 -8.44
CA ARG A 266 15.33 26.39 -7.22
C ARG A 266 15.13 24.91 -7.49
N ILE A 267 14.60 24.56 -8.67
CA ILE A 267 14.35 23.17 -9.07
C ILE A 267 15.34 22.64 -10.12
N ALA A 268 16.31 23.48 -10.52
CA ALA A 268 17.39 23.05 -11.40
C ALA A 268 18.29 22.03 -10.68
N TRP A 269 18.49 20.89 -11.33
CA TRP A 269 19.46 19.86 -10.95
C TRP A 269 20.90 20.33 -11.17
#